data_AF-A0A1R1AMR6-F1
#
_entry.id   AF-A0A1R1AMR6-F1
#
_cell.length_a   1.000
_cell.length_b   1.000
_cell.length_c   1.000
_cell.angle_alpha   90.00
_cell.angle_beta   90.00
_cell.angle_gamma   90.00
#
_symmetry.space_group_name_H-M   'P 1'
#
loop_
_entity.id
_entity.type
_entity.pdbx_description
1 polymer ?
#
loop_
_entity_poly.entity_id
_entity_poly.type
_entity_poly.pdbx_seq_one_letter_code
_entity_poly.pdbx_strand_id
1 'polypeptide(L)'
;MDITTPQLLYHGTTSDTVQSFGQKLLNSPYWRPGKDFGEGFYTTISAEQARKWSHKAAKESWDGGRPCVLVVELTSVPEQVEPLLFLSDSPAWASFILAHRKAAVKGTDPCDAHPDIIIGPMADNDTGKIVHKAVQLKKDEQWFYEQITVSRKGRKLDSLRLGNQVVFCSERWESHLKLVGYHIYTGSRWMYHESENTGQVKLI
;
A
#
# COMPACT_ATOMS: atom_id res chain seq x y z
N MET A 1 12.68 22.52 -4.85
CA MET A 1 12.94 21.31 -5.66
C MET A 1 11.58 20.89 -6.17
N ASP A 2 11.28 21.09 -7.45
CA ASP A 2 9.94 20.80 -7.99
C ASP A 2 9.84 19.29 -8.22
N ILE A 3 9.00 18.63 -7.42
CA ILE A 3 8.73 17.20 -7.52
C ILE A 3 7.45 17.03 -8.32
N THR A 4 7.55 16.43 -9.52
CA THR A 4 6.37 16.00 -10.28
C THR A 4 5.93 14.63 -9.80
N THR A 5 4.83 14.56 -9.07
CA THR A 5 4.25 13.29 -8.60
C THR A 5 3.30 12.70 -9.65
N PRO A 6 3.16 11.36 -9.76
CA PRO A 6 2.01 10.81 -10.47
C PRO A 6 0.74 11.33 -9.79
N GLN A 7 -0.11 12.00 -10.56
CA GLN A 7 -1.30 12.66 -10.02
C GLN A 7 -2.28 11.66 -9.40
N LEU A 8 -2.29 10.40 -9.88
CA LEU A 8 -3.22 9.37 -9.45
C LEU A 8 -2.52 8.15 -8.83
N LEU A 9 -3.05 7.74 -7.69
CA LEU A 9 -2.70 6.56 -6.92
C LEU A 9 -3.94 5.66 -6.79
N TYR A 10 -3.70 4.36 -6.66
CA TYR A 10 -4.76 3.36 -6.59
C TYR A 10 -4.67 2.55 -5.30
N HIS A 11 -5.82 2.34 -4.65
CA HIS A 11 -5.94 1.52 -3.45
C HIS A 11 -6.92 0.37 -3.70
N GLY A 12 -6.48 -0.87 -3.48
CA GLY A 12 -7.34 -2.04 -3.60
C GLY A 12 -8.02 -2.37 -2.28
N THR A 13 -9.34 -2.34 -2.26
CA THR A 13 -10.22 -2.58 -1.10
C THR A 13 -11.49 -3.32 -1.52
N THR A 14 -12.54 -3.29 -0.70
CA THR A 14 -13.87 -3.83 -0.96
C THR A 14 -14.94 -2.72 -1.04
N SER A 15 -16.01 -2.96 -1.79
CA SER A 15 -17.03 -1.95 -2.12
C SER A 15 -17.77 -1.36 -0.92
N ASP A 16 -17.89 -2.11 0.17
CA ASP A 16 -18.49 -1.71 1.44
C ASP A 16 -17.68 -0.62 2.17
N THR A 17 -16.39 -0.46 1.86
CA THR A 17 -15.53 0.57 2.45
C THR A 17 -15.59 1.91 1.73
N VAL A 18 -16.26 2.00 0.58
CA VAL A 18 -16.26 3.23 -0.25
C VAL A 18 -16.81 4.43 0.52
N GLN A 19 -17.89 4.25 1.29
CA GLN A 19 -18.49 5.33 2.06
C GLN A 19 -17.55 5.85 3.15
N SER A 20 -16.84 4.98 3.87
CA SER A 20 -15.91 5.39 4.92
C SER A 20 -14.69 6.12 4.34
N PHE A 21 -14.15 5.64 3.21
CA PHE A 21 -13.09 6.34 2.48
C PHE A 21 -13.53 7.68 1.89
N GLY A 22 -14.82 7.84 1.58
CA GLY A 22 -15.39 9.14 1.20
C GLY A 22 -15.43 10.15 2.34
N GLN A 23 -15.40 9.70 3.59
CA GLN A 23 -15.36 10.58 4.77
C GLN A 23 -13.93 10.92 5.20
N LYS A 24 -13.02 9.93 5.19
CA LYS A 24 -11.62 10.08 5.56
C LYS A 24 -10.76 9.01 4.89
N LEU A 25 -9.73 9.41 4.14
CA LEU A 25 -8.84 8.47 3.44
C LEU A 25 -7.84 7.81 4.40
N LEU A 26 -7.21 8.63 5.24
CA LEU A 26 -6.18 8.23 6.19
C LEU A 26 -6.78 8.12 7.59
N ASN A 27 -7.02 6.89 8.01
CA ASN A 27 -7.61 6.59 9.31
C ASN A 27 -6.78 5.51 10.03
N SER A 28 -5.78 5.97 10.78
CA SER A 28 -4.75 5.17 11.44
C SER A 28 -5.27 4.10 12.42
N PRO A 29 -6.41 4.28 13.13
CA PRO A 29 -7.07 3.18 13.82
C PRO A 29 -7.35 1.93 12.98
N TYR A 30 -7.55 2.06 11.66
CA TYR A 30 -7.79 0.93 10.75
C TYR A 30 -6.53 0.36 10.09
N TRP A 31 -5.38 1.02 10.25
CA TRP A 31 -4.11 0.51 9.73
C TRP A 31 -3.69 -0.74 10.50
N ARG A 32 -3.16 -1.72 9.75
CA ARG A 32 -2.80 -3.02 10.28
C ARG A 32 -1.28 -3.14 10.38
N PRO A 33 -0.73 -3.68 11.49
CA PRO A 33 0.68 -3.99 11.62
C PRO A 33 1.05 -5.20 10.74
N GLY A 34 2.34 -5.58 10.71
CA GLY A 34 2.79 -6.78 9.99
C GLY A 34 2.70 -6.65 8.46
N LYS A 35 2.83 -5.43 7.94
CA LYS A 35 2.86 -5.10 6.50
C LYS A 35 4.30 -4.78 6.07
N ASP A 36 4.54 -4.63 4.76
CA ASP A 36 5.89 -4.46 4.23
C ASP A 36 6.58 -3.20 4.79
N PHE A 37 5.87 -2.09 4.89
CA PHE A 37 6.40 -0.81 5.35
C PHE A 37 5.70 -0.32 6.62
N GLY A 38 5.18 -1.23 7.46
CA GLY A 38 4.50 -0.88 8.71
C GLY A 38 3.04 -0.45 8.54
N GLU A 39 2.51 0.20 9.57
CA GLU A 39 1.14 0.71 9.57
C GLU A 39 1.02 1.93 8.63
N GLY A 40 0.01 1.92 7.75
CA GLY A 40 -0.18 3.01 6.80
C GLY A 40 -1.31 2.74 5.83
N PHE A 41 -1.60 3.75 5.02
CA PHE A 41 -2.49 3.65 3.88
C PHE A 41 -1.69 3.31 2.62
N TYR A 42 -1.87 2.08 2.14
CA TYR A 42 -1.11 1.52 1.02
C TYR A 42 -1.76 1.83 -0.31
N THR A 43 -1.02 2.48 -1.20
CA THR A 43 -1.45 2.75 -2.57
C THR A 43 -0.38 2.27 -3.57
N THR A 44 -0.69 2.33 -4.86
CA THR A 44 0.23 2.00 -5.95
C THR A 44 -0.07 2.88 -7.15
N ILE A 45 0.91 3.08 -8.03
CA ILE A 45 0.69 3.77 -9.32
C ILE A 45 0.05 2.84 -10.36
N SER A 46 -0.05 1.53 -10.08
CA SER A 46 -0.58 0.53 -11.00
C SER A 46 -2.01 0.15 -10.66
N ALA A 47 -2.97 0.58 -11.49
CA ALA A 47 -4.36 0.15 -11.37
C ALA A 47 -4.50 -1.37 -11.44
N GLU A 48 -3.72 -2.06 -12.28
CA GLU A 48 -3.74 -3.53 -12.36
C GLU A 48 -3.32 -4.18 -11.04
N GLN A 49 -2.30 -3.63 -10.38
CA GLN A 49 -1.86 -4.12 -9.09
C GLN A 49 -2.93 -3.89 -8.01
N ALA A 50 -3.54 -2.70 -7.97
CA ALA A 50 -4.64 -2.42 -7.05
C ALA A 50 -5.84 -3.36 -7.29
N ARG A 51 -6.14 -3.73 -8.54
CA ARG A 51 -7.16 -4.76 -8.85
C ARG A 51 -6.80 -6.10 -8.22
N LYS A 52 -5.54 -6.55 -8.33
CA LYS A 52 -5.07 -7.80 -7.67
C LYS A 52 -5.24 -7.72 -6.15
N TRP A 53 -4.88 -6.59 -5.54
CA TRP A 53 -5.10 -6.36 -4.10
C TRP A 53 -6.57 -6.42 -3.71
N SER A 54 -7.45 -5.76 -4.47
CA SER A 54 -8.89 -5.74 -4.19
C SER A 54 -9.55 -7.11 -4.27
N HIS A 55 -9.12 -7.98 -5.19
CA HIS A 55 -9.59 -9.36 -5.26
C HIS A 55 -9.16 -10.17 -4.03
N LYS A 56 -7.94 -9.95 -3.54
CA LYS A 56 -7.47 -10.57 -2.31
C LYS A 56 -8.29 -10.06 -1.11
N ALA A 57 -8.50 -8.75 -0.99
CA ALA A 57 -9.30 -8.14 0.07
C ALA A 57 -10.74 -8.70 0.07
N ALA A 58 -11.40 -8.76 -1.09
CA ALA A 58 -12.75 -9.32 -1.21
C ALA A 58 -12.83 -10.80 -0.81
N LYS A 59 -11.80 -11.60 -1.12
CA LYS A 59 -11.73 -13.01 -0.71
C LYS A 59 -11.56 -13.18 0.81
N GLU A 60 -10.90 -12.22 1.45
CA GLU A 60 -10.66 -12.20 2.90
C GLU A 60 -11.80 -11.52 3.68
N SER A 61 -12.70 -10.81 2.99
CA SER A 61 -13.86 -10.13 3.56
C SER A 61 -14.98 -11.10 3.90
N TRP A 62 -15.49 -11.03 5.13
CA TRP A 62 -16.66 -11.82 5.55
C TRP A 62 -17.99 -11.21 5.08
N ASP A 63 -18.04 -9.89 4.86
CA ASP A 63 -19.28 -9.16 4.57
C ASP A 63 -19.68 -9.21 3.08
N GLY A 64 -19.01 -10.01 2.25
CA GLY A 64 -19.35 -10.19 0.84
C GLY A 64 -19.08 -8.97 -0.05
N GLY A 65 -18.26 -8.02 0.41
CA GLY A 65 -17.83 -6.85 -0.36
C GLY A 65 -17.19 -7.23 -1.69
N ARG A 66 -17.56 -6.51 -2.76
CA ARG A 66 -17.01 -6.75 -4.10
C ARG A 66 -15.61 -6.13 -4.21
N PRO A 67 -14.70 -6.69 -5.03
CA PRO A 67 -13.41 -6.06 -5.31
C PRO A 67 -13.61 -4.61 -5.76
N CYS A 68 -12.96 -3.68 -5.07
CA CYS A 68 -13.05 -2.25 -5.32
C CYS A 68 -11.65 -1.63 -5.44
N VAL A 69 -11.46 -0.75 -6.40
CA VAL A 69 -10.22 0.03 -6.55
C VAL A 69 -10.54 1.50 -6.42
N LEU A 70 -10.08 2.13 -5.34
CA LEU A 70 -10.17 3.58 -5.18
C LEU A 70 -9.17 4.27 -6.11
N VAL A 71 -9.55 5.44 -6.62
CA VAL A 71 -8.70 6.36 -7.37
C VAL A 71 -8.48 7.58 -6.49
N VAL A 72 -7.24 7.76 -6.03
CA VAL A 72 -6.84 8.80 -5.10
C VAL A 72 -5.91 9.76 -5.83
N GLU A 73 -6.23 11.05 -5.82
CA GLU A 73 -5.40 12.10 -6.35
C GLU A 73 -4.48 12.67 -5.25
N LEU A 74 -3.19 12.78 -5.55
CA LEU A 74 -2.24 13.54 -4.73
C LEU A 74 -2.24 14.99 -5.22
N THR A 75 -2.90 15.87 -4.45
CA THR A 75 -3.17 17.27 -4.84
C THR A 75 -2.03 18.21 -4.51
N SER A 76 -1.23 17.88 -3.48
CA SER A 76 -0.10 18.68 -3.00
C SER A 76 0.80 17.83 -2.11
N VAL A 77 1.91 18.39 -1.65
CA VAL A 77 2.85 17.73 -0.71
C VAL A 77 2.96 18.61 0.54
N PRO A 78 2.84 18.06 1.76
CA PRO A 78 3.04 18.82 2.99
C PRO A 78 4.46 19.41 3.05
N GLU A 79 4.61 20.51 3.78
CA GLU A 79 5.96 21.03 4.10
C GLU A 79 6.73 20.05 4.98
N GLN A 80 8.06 20.06 4.87
CA GLN A 80 8.96 19.27 5.72
C GLN A 80 8.65 17.77 5.68
N VAL A 81 8.49 17.24 4.47
CA VAL A 81 8.36 15.80 4.22
C VAL A 81 9.73 15.25 3.80
N GLU A 82 10.19 14.25 4.53
CA GLU A 82 11.36 13.44 4.14
C GLU A 82 10.87 12.03 3.76
N PRO A 83 10.73 11.74 2.45
CA PRO A 83 10.28 10.43 2.01
C PRO A 83 11.39 9.39 2.17
N LEU A 84 11.05 8.18 2.60
CA LEU A 84 11.95 7.02 2.46
C LEU A 84 11.71 6.36 1.10
N LEU A 85 12.73 6.41 0.23
CA LEU A 85 12.65 5.90 -1.13
C LEU A 85 13.53 4.66 -1.32
N PHE A 86 12.91 3.54 -1.69
CA PHE A 86 13.58 2.35 -2.19
C PHE A 86 13.42 2.29 -3.72
N LEU A 87 14.41 2.75 -4.47
CA LEU A 87 14.35 2.80 -5.95
C LEU A 87 14.40 1.41 -6.61
N SER A 88 14.98 0.43 -5.91
CA SER A 88 15.04 -0.97 -6.32
C SER A 88 14.98 -1.87 -5.10
N ASP A 89 14.89 -3.18 -5.34
CA ASP A 89 15.20 -4.14 -4.29
C ASP A 89 16.66 -3.96 -3.84
N SER A 90 16.90 -4.17 -2.55
CA SER A 90 18.21 -4.09 -1.92
C SER A 90 18.19 -4.82 -0.59
N PRO A 91 19.36 -5.15 0.00
CA PRO A 91 19.41 -5.68 1.36
C PRO A 91 18.72 -4.75 2.38
N ALA A 92 18.95 -3.44 2.32
CA ALA A 92 18.32 -2.47 3.22
C ALA A 92 16.78 -2.47 3.11
N TRP A 93 16.25 -2.55 1.89
CA TRP A 93 14.81 -2.71 1.65
C TRP A 93 14.27 -4.02 2.26
N ALA A 94 14.98 -5.14 2.08
CA ALA A 94 14.56 -6.43 2.60
C ALA A 94 14.61 -6.47 4.15
N SER A 95 15.66 -5.91 4.75
CA SER A 95 15.78 -5.78 6.21
C SER A 95 14.65 -4.91 6.78
N PHE A 96 14.34 -3.80 6.11
CA PHE A 96 13.22 -2.93 6.48
C PHE A 96 11.89 -3.70 6.45
N ILE A 97 11.60 -4.43 5.36
CA ILE A 97 10.41 -5.27 5.27
C ILE A 97 10.37 -6.33 6.36
N LEU A 98 11.48 -7.02 6.60
CA LEU A 98 11.53 -8.09 7.61
C LEU A 98 11.22 -7.55 9.01
N ALA A 99 11.77 -6.40 9.37
CA ALA A 99 11.52 -5.74 10.64
C ALA A 99 10.03 -5.40 10.81
N HIS A 100 9.42 -4.75 9.82
CA HIS A 100 8.01 -4.34 9.87
C HIS A 100 7.03 -5.52 9.81
N ARG A 101 7.38 -6.59 9.10
CA ARG A 101 6.58 -7.83 9.10
C ARG A 101 6.65 -8.58 10.43
N LYS A 102 7.76 -8.49 11.16
CA LYS A 102 7.89 -9.07 12.53
C LYS A 102 7.13 -8.25 13.57
N ALA A 103 7.03 -6.94 13.36
CA ALA A 103 6.17 -6.04 14.12
C ALA A 103 4.67 -6.30 13.82
N ALA A 104 4.14 -7.40 14.33
CA ALA A 104 2.77 -7.85 14.10
C ALA A 104 1.75 -7.32 15.13
N VAL A 105 2.21 -6.58 16.14
CA VAL A 105 1.35 -5.98 17.17
C VAL A 105 1.14 -4.50 16.81
N LYS A 106 -0.10 -4.02 16.98
CA LYS A 106 -0.43 -2.63 16.66
C LYS A 106 0.35 -1.68 17.58
N GLY A 107 0.96 -0.65 17.00
CA GLY A 107 1.77 0.33 17.73
C GLY A 107 3.19 -0.14 18.07
N THR A 108 3.61 -1.33 17.64
CA THR A 108 5.03 -1.74 17.73
C THR A 108 5.73 -1.38 16.43
N ASP A 109 6.33 -0.20 16.36
CA ASP A 109 7.12 0.22 15.20
C ASP A 109 8.61 -0.10 15.44
N PRO A 110 9.32 -0.75 14.51
CA PRO A 110 10.75 -0.99 14.65
C PRO A 110 11.62 0.25 14.36
N CYS A 111 11.04 1.34 13.83
CA CYS A 111 11.76 2.58 13.57
C CYS A 111 11.80 3.48 14.82
N ASP A 112 12.94 4.13 15.07
CA ASP A 112 13.03 5.21 16.08
C ASP A 112 12.13 6.40 15.70
N ALA A 113 12.09 6.72 14.41
CA ALA A 113 11.20 7.68 13.80
C ALA A 113 10.70 7.11 12.46
N HIS A 114 9.42 6.76 12.40
CA HIS A 114 8.84 6.18 11.19
C HIS A 114 8.62 7.25 10.12
N PRO A 115 9.05 7.04 8.85
CA PRO A 115 8.85 8.03 7.79
C PRO A 115 7.37 8.31 7.51
N ASP A 116 7.01 9.57 7.24
CA ASP A 116 5.62 9.95 6.93
C ASP A 116 5.11 9.33 5.61
N ILE A 117 6.00 9.08 4.66
CA ILE A 117 5.72 8.44 3.38
C ILE A 117 6.87 7.51 2.98
N ILE A 118 6.53 6.33 2.49
CA ILE A 118 7.49 5.34 2.02
C ILE A 118 7.12 4.92 0.60
N ILE A 119 8.09 4.95 -0.32
CA ILE A 119 7.89 4.53 -1.70
C ILE A 119 8.91 3.46 -2.05
N GLY A 120 8.45 2.33 -2.58
CA GLY A 120 9.36 1.25 -2.95
C GLY A 120 8.70 0.09 -3.69
N PRO A 121 9.48 -0.90 -4.13
CA PRO A 121 8.93 -2.09 -4.75
C PRO A 121 8.10 -2.92 -3.77
N MET A 122 7.13 -3.68 -4.29
CA MET A 122 6.49 -4.73 -3.48
C MET A 122 7.45 -5.88 -3.20
N ALA A 123 7.31 -6.55 -2.07
CA ALA A 123 7.81 -7.91 -1.97
C ALA A 123 6.88 -8.84 -2.77
N ASP A 124 7.42 -9.59 -3.74
CA ASP A 124 6.66 -10.68 -4.35
C ASP A 124 6.67 -11.90 -3.41
N ASN A 125 5.70 -12.79 -3.59
CA ASN A 125 5.32 -13.90 -2.71
C ASN A 125 4.52 -13.49 -1.47
N ASP A 126 4.02 -14.51 -0.78
CA ASP A 126 3.30 -14.36 0.49
C ASP A 126 4.32 -14.01 1.58
N THR A 127 4.76 -12.76 1.63
CA THR A 127 5.81 -12.25 2.53
C THR A 127 5.58 -12.70 3.98
N GLY A 128 4.32 -12.70 4.44
CA GLY A 128 3.97 -13.20 5.76
C GLY A 128 4.36 -14.66 5.99
N LYS A 129 4.11 -15.55 5.01
CA LYS A 129 4.57 -16.95 5.06
C LYS A 129 6.09 -17.07 5.02
N ILE A 130 6.77 -16.23 4.23
CA ILE A 130 8.23 -16.23 4.16
C ILE A 130 8.84 -15.81 5.50
N VAL A 131 8.30 -14.78 6.14
CA VAL A 131 8.73 -14.31 7.47
C VAL A 131 8.53 -15.41 8.51
N HIS A 132 7.37 -16.06 8.52
CA HIS A 132 7.10 -17.19 9.42
C HIS A 132 8.12 -18.32 9.21
N LYS A 133 8.42 -18.68 7.96
CA LYS A 133 9.43 -19.69 7.62
C LYS A 133 10.84 -19.25 8.04
N ALA A 134 11.18 -17.97 7.88
CA ALA A 134 12.47 -17.42 8.31
C ALA A 134 12.65 -17.58 9.82
N VAL A 135 11.62 -17.23 10.61
CA VAL A 135 11.63 -17.35 12.08
C VAL A 135 11.75 -18.82 12.50
N GLN A 136 10.91 -19.70 11.94
CA GLN A 136 10.93 -21.13 12.29
C GLN A 136 12.26 -21.82 11.96
N LEU A 137 12.86 -21.47 10.82
CA LEU A 137 14.11 -22.08 10.34
C LEU A 137 15.36 -21.30 10.75
N LYS A 138 15.23 -20.26 11.60
CA LYS A 138 16.32 -19.36 12.02
C LYS A 138 17.16 -18.84 10.86
N LYS A 139 16.48 -18.36 9.80
CA LYS A 139 17.11 -17.79 8.61
C LYS A 139 17.47 -16.32 8.82
N ASP A 140 18.51 -15.90 8.12
CA ASP A 140 19.01 -14.53 8.13
C ASP A 140 18.29 -13.64 7.10
N GLU A 141 18.68 -12.36 7.09
CA GLU A 141 18.14 -11.34 6.18
C GLU A 141 18.51 -11.61 4.72
N GLN A 142 19.68 -12.20 4.47
CA GLN A 142 20.11 -12.58 3.13
C GLN A 142 19.19 -13.64 2.54
N TRP A 143 18.88 -14.69 3.30
CA TRP A 143 17.91 -15.70 2.88
C TRP A 143 16.54 -15.07 2.63
N PHE A 144 16.10 -14.15 3.51
CA PHE A 144 14.82 -13.47 3.34
C PHE A 144 14.77 -12.67 2.03
N TYR A 145 15.79 -11.85 1.76
CA TYR A 145 15.94 -11.10 0.51
C TYR A 145 15.85 -11.99 -0.73
N GLU A 146 16.55 -13.12 -0.73
CA GLU A 146 16.51 -14.09 -1.83
C GLU A 146 15.10 -14.66 -2.05
N GLN A 147 14.33 -14.89 -0.98
CA GLN A 147 12.96 -15.45 -1.10
C GLN A 147 11.93 -14.43 -1.59
N ILE A 148 12.07 -13.15 -1.25
CA ILE A 148 11.12 -12.10 -1.66
C ILE A 148 11.44 -11.48 -3.03
N THR A 149 12.57 -11.86 -3.63
CA THR A 149 13.01 -11.43 -4.98
C THR A 149 12.93 -12.53 -6.03
N VAL A 150 12.26 -13.65 -5.72
CA VAL A 150 12.03 -14.75 -6.67
C VAL A 150 10.53 -15.01 -6.84
N SER A 151 10.09 -15.19 -8.09
CA SER A 151 8.71 -15.60 -8.36
C SER A 151 8.45 -17.04 -7.87
N ARG A 152 7.17 -17.42 -7.78
CA ARG A 152 6.76 -18.83 -7.53
C ARG A 152 7.39 -19.86 -8.48
N LYS A 153 7.82 -19.44 -9.67
CA LYS A 153 8.49 -20.28 -10.68
C LYS A 153 10.02 -20.28 -10.55
N GLY A 154 10.57 -19.73 -9.46
CA GLY A 154 12.02 -19.66 -9.19
C GLY A 154 12.78 -18.65 -10.04
N ARG A 155 12.10 -17.78 -10.79
CA ARG A 155 12.76 -16.74 -11.58
C ARG A 155 13.02 -15.51 -10.71
N LYS A 156 14.24 -14.98 -10.73
CA LYS A 156 14.56 -13.68 -10.12
C LYS A 156 13.65 -12.61 -10.72
N LEU A 157 13.11 -11.78 -9.86
CA LEU A 157 12.31 -10.62 -10.20
C LEU A 157 13.20 -9.40 -10.03
N ASP A 158 13.27 -8.59 -11.07
CA ASP A 158 13.81 -7.24 -10.95
C ASP A 158 12.74 -6.33 -10.34
N SER A 159 13.17 -5.15 -9.87
CA SER A 159 12.28 -4.13 -9.29
C SER A 159 11.13 -3.74 -10.22
N LEU A 160 11.31 -3.80 -11.54
CA LEU A 160 10.28 -3.49 -12.54
C LEU A 160 9.12 -4.48 -12.52
N ARG A 161 9.37 -5.75 -12.17
CA ARG A 161 8.34 -6.80 -12.12
C ARG A 161 7.62 -6.90 -10.78
N LEU A 162 8.23 -6.42 -9.71
CA LEU A 162 7.64 -6.42 -8.38
C LEU A 162 6.44 -5.45 -8.27
N GLY A 163 6.37 -4.44 -9.13
CA GLY A 163 5.43 -3.33 -8.98
C GLY A 163 5.87 -2.41 -7.84
N ASN A 164 4.98 -1.55 -7.36
CA ASN A 164 5.36 -0.56 -6.34
C ASN A 164 4.30 -0.32 -5.27
N GLN A 165 4.71 0.30 -4.18
CA GLN A 165 3.85 0.78 -3.11
C GLN A 165 4.22 2.23 -2.82
N VAL A 166 3.21 3.07 -2.67
CA VAL A 166 3.29 4.42 -2.09
C VAL A 166 2.46 4.36 -0.82
N VAL A 167 3.13 4.42 0.33
CA VAL A 167 2.50 4.18 1.64
C VAL A 167 2.53 5.48 2.43
N PHE A 168 1.35 5.96 2.80
CA PHE A 168 1.20 7.12 3.67
C PHE A 168 1.10 6.61 5.11
N CYS A 169 2.13 6.86 5.90
CA CYS A 169 2.24 6.37 7.28
C CYS A 169 1.82 7.42 8.32
N SER A 170 1.28 8.55 7.87
CA SER A 170 0.91 9.68 8.73
C SER A 170 -0.35 10.36 8.22
N GLU A 171 -1.32 10.61 9.11
CA GLU A 171 -2.58 11.27 8.75
C GLU A 171 -2.40 12.74 8.34
N ARG A 172 -1.22 13.33 8.54
CA ARG A 172 -0.92 14.69 8.04
C ARG A 172 -1.10 14.83 6.53
N TRP A 173 -1.03 13.72 5.79
CA TRP A 173 -1.27 13.66 4.35
C TRP A 173 -2.75 13.79 3.96
N GLU A 174 -3.69 13.74 4.89
CA GLU A 174 -5.13 13.66 4.58
C GLU A 174 -5.59 14.84 3.72
N SER A 175 -5.18 16.07 4.08
CA SER A 175 -5.54 17.28 3.32
C SER A 175 -4.87 17.39 1.95
N HIS A 176 -3.92 16.49 1.65
CA HIS A 176 -3.17 16.44 0.40
C HIS A 176 -3.67 15.33 -0.54
N LEU A 177 -4.59 14.47 -0.07
CA LEU A 177 -5.17 13.38 -0.83
C LEU A 177 -6.65 13.63 -1.10
N LYS A 178 -7.10 13.32 -2.30
CA LYS A 178 -8.51 13.43 -2.68
C LYS A 178 -9.01 12.13 -3.29
N LEU A 179 -10.11 11.58 -2.77
CA LEU A 179 -10.81 10.49 -3.43
C LEU A 179 -11.55 11.07 -4.65
N VAL A 180 -11.10 10.73 -5.86
CA VAL A 180 -11.70 11.26 -7.10
C VAL A 180 -12.68 10.28 -7.75
N GLY A 181 -12.56 9.00 -7.44
CA GLY A 181 -13.49 7.98 -7.92
C GLY A 181 -13.10 6.59 -7.45
N TYR A 182 -13.83 5.59 -7.93
CA TYR A 182 -13.57 4.19 -7.60
C TYR A 182 -14.12 3.27 -8.68
N HIS A 183 -13.53 2.08 -8.80
CA HIS A 183 -13.99 1.02 -9.69
C HIS A 183 -14.50 -0.16 -8.89
N ILE A 184 -15.71 -0.66 -9.17
CA ILE A 184 -16.26 -1.88 -8.56
C ILE A 184 -16.29 -3.00 -9.60
N TYR A 185 -15.79 -4.17 -9.24
CA TYR A 185 -15.89 -5.36 -10.08
C TYR A 185 -17.28 -6.01 -9.93
N THR A 186 -18.09 -5.95 -10.99
CA THR A 186 -19.44 -6.53 -11.03
C THR A 186 -19.66 -7.27 -12.35
N GLY A 187 -20.18 -8.50 -12.30
CA GLY A 187 -20.54 -9.25 -13.51
C GLY A 187 -19.40 -9.41 -14.51
N SER A 188 -18.18 -9.67 -14.02
CA SER A 188 -16.94 -9.84 -14.80
C SER A 188 -16.37 -8.58 -15.46
N ARG A 189 -16.80 -7.38 -15.03
CA ARG A 189 -16.34 -6.09 -15.57
C ARG A 189 -16.12 -5.07 -14.46
N TRP A 190 -15.20 -4.14 -14.69
CA TRP A 190 -14.95 -3.01 -13.82
C TRP A 190 -15.87 -1.86 -14.19
N MET A 191 -16.69 -1.39 -13.25
CA MET A 191 -17.55 -0.22 -13.42
C MET A 191 -16.94 0.95 -12.65
N TYR A 192 -16.72 2.07 -13.32
CA TYR A 192 -16.23 3.29 -12.70
C TYR A 192 -17.38 4.11 -12.12
N HIS A 193 -17.13 4.73 -10.98
CA HIS A 193 -18.01 5.66 -10.30
C HIS A 193 -17.18 6.88 -9.88
N GLU A 194 -17.73 8.08 -10.12
CA GLU A 194 -17.14 9.31 -9.63
C GLU A 194 -17.43 9.47 -8.14
N SER A 195 -16.50 10.09 -7.38
CA SER A 195 -16.75 10.39 -5.98
C SER A 195 -17.60 11.65 -5.85
N GLU A 196 -18.68 11.62 -5.06
CA GLU A 196 -19.59 12.76 -4.85
C GLU A 196 -18.89 14.02 -4.30
N ASN A 197 -17.71 13.88 -3.69
CA ASN A 197 -16.90 14.97 -3.16
C ASN A 197 -16.02 15.68 -4.21
N THR A 198 -16.06 15.31 -5.50
CA THR A 198 -15.30 16.02 -6.54
C THR A 198 -15.80 17.45 -6.77
N GLY A 199 -17.05 17.77 -6.40
CA GLY A 199 -17.75 19.02 -6.73
C GLY A 199 -17.90 20.10 -5.64
N GLN A 200 -17.50 19.88 -4.38
CA GLN A 200 -17.49 20.96 -3.37
C GLN A 200 -16.15 21.72 -3.40
N VAL A 201 -15.96 22.52 -4.45
CA VAL A 201 -15.09 23.70 -4.34
C VAL A 201 -15.79 24.62 -3.34
N LYS A 202 -15.28 24.70 -2.10
CA LYS A 202 -15.61 25.82 -1.23
C LYS A 202 -15.08 27.07 -1.92
N LEU A 203 -15.96 27.75 -2.65
CA LEU A 203 -15.78 29.16 -2.96
C LEU A 203 -15.71 29.88 -1.61
N ILE A 204 -14.50 30.34 -1.26
CA ILE A 204 -14.31 31.39 -0.26
C ILE A 204 -14.53 32.71 -0.98
#